data_AF-A0A2N5IP97-F1
#
_entry.id   AF-A0A2N5IP97-F1
#
_cell.length_a   1.000
_cell.length_b   1.000
_cell.length_c   1.000
_cell.angle_alpha   90.00
_cell.angle_beta   90.00
_cell.angle_gamma   90.00
#
_symmetry.space_group_name_H-M   'P 1'
#
loop_
_entity.id
_entity.type
_entity.pdbx_description
1 polymer ?
#
loop_
_entity_poly.entity_id
_entity_poly.type
_entity_poly.pdbx_seq_one_letter_code
_entity_poly.pdbx_strand_id
1 'polypeptide(L)'
;MSNPLPTFATKNDLAEWLGESIIEDADTKRAERCLRAASNRIRRYTKRTWVDEAGQLIDPLPEDLQDVCLAAAGRFYMNPEGETSWSRQIDDGMDGGSRKVDEAGIYLTASEMQTLDDLVADQSPLIGGLGVIGITRNELPSLDMSPYWFEDDDYPGYLNARVVG
;
A
#
# COMPACT_ATOMS: atom_id res chain seq x y z
N MET A 1 -24.19 6.98 -4.79
CA MET A 1 -23.45 5.70 -4.66
C MET A 1 -22.31 5.76 -5.66
N SER A 2 -21.06 5.78 -5.21
CA SER A 2 -19.90 5.72 -6.12
C SER A 2 -19.86 4.34 -6.78
N ASN A 3 -19.74 4.26 -8.10
CA ASN A 3 -19.54 2.98 -8.78
C ASN A 3 -18.28 2.29 -8.24
N PRO A 4 -18.30 0.95 -8.06
CA PRO A 4 -17.12 0.23 -7.64
C PRO A 4 -16.02 0.39 -8.70
N LEU A 5 -14.80 0.65 -8.24
CA LEU A 5 -13.63 0.71 -9.12
C LEU A 5 -13.39 -0.67 -9.76
N PRO A 6 -12.84 -0.72 -10.98
CA PRO A 6 -12.51 -1.97 -11.67
C PRO A 6 -11.55 -2.85 -10.85
N THR A 7 -11.54 -4.16 -11.07
CA THR A 7 -10.64 -5.10 -10.39
C THR A 7 -9.33 -5.25 -11.16
N PHE A 8 -8.20 -5.41 -10.47
CA PHE A 8 -6.88 -5.50 -11.11
C PHE A 8 -6.68 -6.75 -11.96
N ALA A 9 -7.43 -7.81 -11.68
CA ALA A 9 -7.44 -9.04 -12.46
C ALA A 9 -8.89 -9.48 -12.73
N THR A 10 -9.03 -10.38 -13.69
CA THR A 10 -10.31 -11.00 -14.07
C THR A 10 -10.48 -12.38 -13.44
N LYS A 11 -11.69 -12.93 -13.55
CA LYS A 11 -11.96 -14.30 -13.09
C LYS A 11 -11.16 -15.35 -13.88
N ASN A 12 -10.82 -15.07 -15.13
CA ASN A 12 -10.08 -16.01 -15.98
C ASN A 12 -8.64 -16.09 -15.51
N ASP A 13 -8.04 -14.94 -15.19
CA ASP A 13 -6.69 -14.86 -14.61
C ASP A 13 -6.63 -15.62 -13.27
N LEU A 14 -7.70 -15.52 -12.45
CA LEU A 14 -7.79 -16.28 -11.21
C LEU A 14 -7.93 -17.79 -11.45
N ALA A 15 -8.71 -18.19 -12.45
CA ALA A 15 -8.86 -19.60 -12.84
C ALA A 15 -7.52 -20.18 -13.34
N GLU A 16 -6.77 -19.41 -14.13
CA GLU A 16 -5.42 -19.76 -14.58
C GLU A 16 -4.45 -19.89 -13.41
N TRP A 17 -4.47 -18.92 -12.48
CA TRP A 17 -3.63 -18.95 -11.27
C TRP A 17 -3.90 -20.18 -10.39
N LEU A 18 -5.17 -20.57 -10.24
CA LEU A 18 -5.58 -21.73 -9.45
C LEU A 18 -5.36 -23.06 -10.19
N GLY A 19 -5.20 -23.03 -11.52
CA GLY A 19 -5.18 -24.22 -12.36
C GLY A 19 -6.54 -24.92 -12.50
N GLU A 20 -7.63 -24.25 -12.13
CA GLU A 20 -8.98 -24.80 -12.09
C GLU A 20 -9.98 -23.89 -12.81
N SER A 21 -10.87 -24.48 -13.61
CA SER A 21 -11.91 -23.75 -14.33
C SER A 21 -13.05 -23.32 -13.40
N ILE A 22 -13.24 -22.01 -13.23
CA ILE A 22 -14.36 -21.44 -12.47
C ILE A 22 -15.58 -21.29 -13.40
N ILE A 23 -16.43 -22.32 -13.48
CA ILE A 23 -17.57 -22.38 -14.42
C ILE A 23 -18.91 -22.14 -13.70
N GLU A 24 -19.02 -22.54 -12.43
CA GLU A 24 -20.28 -22.40 -11.69
C GLU A 24 -20.61 -20.94 -11.36
N ASP A 25 -21.89 -20.57 -11.45
CA ASP A 25 -22.38 -19.21 -11.18
C ASP A 25 -22.07 -18.75 -9.75
N ALA A 26 -22.16 -19.67 -8.78
CA ALA A 26 -21.86 -19.37 -7.37
C ALA A 26 -20.36 -19.07 -7.18
N ASP A 27 -19.51 -19.88 -7.79
CA ASP A 27 -18.06 -19.76 -7.73
C ASP A 27 -17.56 -18.53 -8.48
N THR A 28 -18.17 -18.22 -9.62
CA THR A 28 -17.91 -16.99 -10.38
C THR A 28 -18.18 -15.75 -9.53
N LYS A 29 -19.34 -15.68 -8.86
CA LYS A 29 -19.67 -14.57 -7.97
C LYS A 29 -18.74 -14.49 -6.76
N ARG A 30 -18.27 -15.64 -6.26
CA ARG A 30 -17.29 -15.71 -5.17
C ARG A 30 -15.94 -15.15 -5.64
N ALA A 31 -15.44 -15.61 -6.78
CA ALA A 31 -14.20 -15.14 -7.39
C ALA A 31 -14.20 -13.63 -7.61
N GLU A 32 -15.27 -13.08 -8.20
CA GLU A 32 -15.43 -11.64 -8.43
C GLU A 32 -15.42 -10.83 -7.12
N ARG A 33 -16.04 -11.36 -6.06
CA ARG A 33 -16.00 -10.72 -4.73
C ARG A 33 -14.59 -10.77 -4.12
N CYS A 34 -13.88 -11.88 -4.26
CA CYS A 34 -12.50 -12.01 -3.78
C CYS A 34 -11.58 -11.02 -4.48
N LEU A 35 -11.64 -10.94 -5.82
CA LEU A 35 -10.87 -10.01 -6.63
C LEU A 35 -11.18 -8.55 -6.28
N ARG A 36 -12.45 -8.21 -6.06
CA ARG A 36 -12.86 -6.86 -5.62
C ARG A 36 -12.30 -6.51 -4.25
N ALA A 37 -12.38 -7.44 -3.30
CA ALA A 37 -11.90 -7.21 -1.96
C ALA A 37 -10.36 -7.12 -1.92
N ALA A 38 -9.64 -7.93 -2.70
CA ALA A 38 -8.19 -7.85 -2.88
C ALA A 38 -7.77 -6.52 -3.50
N SER A 39 -8.42 -6.12 -4.59
CA SER A 39 -8.15 -4.83 -5.25
C SER A 39 -8.36 -3.64 -4.30
N ASN A 40 -9.43 -3.68 -3.50
CA ASN A 40 -9.68 -2.64 -2.50
C ASN A 40 -8.65 -2.66 -1.36
N ARG A 41 -8.15 -3.83 -0.96
CA ARG A 41 -7.11 -3.95 0.06
C ARG A 41 -5.79 -3.35 -0.42
N ILE A 42 -5.37 -3.69 -1.64
CA ILE A 42 -4.18 -3.13 -2.28
C ILE A 42 -4.30 -1.61 -2.36
N ARG A 43 -5.41 -1.07 -2.92
CA ARG A 43 -5.65 0.39 -2.97
C ARG A 43 -5.58 1.07 -1.60
N ARG A 44 -6.12 0.42 -0.56
CA ARG A 44 -6.06 0.94 0.81
C ARG A 44 -4.65 0.92 1.38
N TYR A 45 -3.84 -0.05 1.00
CA TYR A 45 -2.44 -0.18 1.42
C TYR A 45 -1.59 0.88 0.73
N THR A 46 -1.60 0.89 -0.60
CA THR A 46 -0.74 1.73 -1.44
C THR A 46 -1.25 3.17 -1.64
N LYS A 47 -2.48 3.48 -1.22
CA LYS A 47 -3.11 4.81 -1.27
C LYS A 47 -3.27 5.44 -2.66
N ARG A 48 -3.20 4.65 -3.74
CA ARG A 48 -3.57 5.13 -5.09
C ARG A 48 -4.79 4.36 -5.61
N THR A 49 -5.23 4.67 -6.83
CA THR A 49 -6.42 4.07 -7.43
C THR A 49 -6.12 3.23 -8.67
N TRP A 50 -5.01 3.52 -9.36
CA TRP A 50 -4.60 2.89 -10.64
C TRP A 50 -5.74 2.94 -11.67
N VAL A 51 -6.44 4.06 -11.70
CA VAL A 51 -7.46 4.35 -12.71
C VAL A 51 -7.15 5.65 -13.43
N ASP A 52 -7.54 5.73 -14.69
CA ASP A 52 -7.47 6.93 -15.51
C ASP A 52 -8.62 7.91 -15.19
N GLU A 53 -8.66 9.03 -15.91
CA GLU A 53 -9.72 10.05 -15.77
C GLU A 53 -11.12 9.52 -16.14
N ALA A 54 -11.19 8.44 -16.93
CA ALA A 54 -12.42 7.77 -17.32
C ALA A 54 -12.87 6.70 -16.30
N GLY A 55 -12.09 6.46 -15.24
CA GLY A 55 -12.35 5.44 -14.23
C GLY A 55 -12.05 4.01 -14.68
N GLN A 56 -11.34 3.83 -15.80
CA GLN A 56 -10.80 2.56 -16.27
C GLN A 56 -9.43 2.30 -15.66
N LEU A 57 -8.97 1.04 -15.64
CA LEU A 57 -7.61 0.74 -15.21
C LEU A 57 -6.61 1.40 -16.15
N ILE A 58 -5.52 1.89 -15.58
CA ILE A 58 -4.37 2.34 -16.37
C ILE A 58 -3.79 1.16 -17.18
N ASP A 59 -3.47 1.43 -18.44
CA ASP A 59 -2.90 0.47 -19.40
C ASP A 59 -1.54 1.00 -19.90
N PRO A 60 -0.43 0.28 -19.69
CA PRO A 60 -0.34 -1.03 -19.03
C PRO A 60 -0.45 -0.96 -17.50
N LEU A 61 -1.15 -1.93 -16.92
CA LEU A 61 -1.14 -2.16 -15.47
C LEU A 61 0.18 -2.85 -15.09
N PRO A 62 0.85 -2.46 -13.98
CA PRO A 62 2.02 -3.18 -13.51
C PRO A 62 1.71 -4.65 -13.20
N GLU A 63 2.52 -5.56 -13.71
CA GLU A 63 2.37 -7.01 -13.57
C GLU A 63 2.40 -7.43 -12.09
N ASP A 64 3.35 -6.89 -11.32
CA ASP A 64 3.47 -7.13 -9.87
C ASP A 64 2.16 -6.86 -9.10
N LEU A 65 1.39 -5.88 -9.55
CA LEU A 65 0.13 -5.50 -8.92
C LEU A 65 -0.97 -6.52 -9.23
N GLN A 66 -0.97 -7.06 -10.45
CA GLN A 66 -1.88 -8.13 -10.86
C GLN A 66 -1.55 -9.41 -10.10
N ASP A 67 -0.28 -9.78 -9.99
CA ASP A 67 0.19 -10.98 -9.29
C ASP A 67 -0.14 -10.95 -7.81
N VAL A 68 0.13 -9.82 -7.12
CA VAL A 68 -0.23 -9.66 -5.70
C VAL A 68 -1.75 -9.73 -5.52
N CYS A 69 -2.54 -9.18 -6.46
CA CYS A 69 -3.99 -9.28 -6.42
C CYS A 69 -4.48 -10.72 -6.58
N LEU A 70 -3.89 -11.49 -7.50
CA LEU A 70 -4.21 -12.90 -7.73
C LEU A 70 -3.82 -13.77 -6.54
N ALA A 71 -2.62 -13.58 -5.98
CA ALA A 71 -2.15 -14.31 -4.80
C ALA A 71 -3.05 -14.07 -3.58
N ALA A 72 -3.41 -12.81 -3.30
CA ALA A 72 -4.30 -12.46 -2.19
C ALA A 72 -5.73 -12.97 -2.41
N ALA A 73 -6.26 -12.85 -3.64
CA ALA A 73 -7.60 -13.34 -3.97
C ALA A 73 -7.67 -14.87 -3.95
N GLY A 74 -6.66 -15.56 -4.48
CA GLY A 74 -6.57 -17.02 -4.50
C GLY A 74 -6.53 -17.63 -3.11
N ARG A 75 -5.73 -17.06 -2.19
CA ARG A 75 -5.72 -17.50 -0.78
C ARG A 75 -7.09 -17.36 -0.13
N PHE A 76 -7.76 -16.23 -0.34
CA PHE A 76 -9.08 -15.99 0.24
C PHE A 76 -10.17 -16.85 -0.40
N TYR A 77 -10.04 -17.15 -1.69
CA TYR A 77 -10.96 -18.05 -2.40
C TYR A 77 -10.86 -19.49 -1.87
N MET A 78 -9.63 -19.98 -1.64
CA MET A 78 -9.38 -21.34 -1.14
C MET A 78 -9.60 -21.51 0.37
N ASN A 79 -9.45 -20.42 1.14
CA ASN A 79 -9.61 -20.43 2.59
C ASN A 79 -10.55 -19.30 3.06
N PRO A 80 -11.87 -19.44 2.83
CA PRO A 80 -12.84 -18.41 3.16
C PRO A 80 -12.98 -18.15 4.67
N GLU A 81 -12.66 -19.14 5.51
CA GLU A 81 -12.77 -19.05 6.97
C GLU A 81 -11.47 -18.51 7.63
N GLY A 82 -10.41 -18.25 6.85
CA GLY A 82 -9.15 -17.72 7.37
C GLY A 82 -8.45 -18.67 8.34
N GLU A 83 -8.64 -19.97 8.14
CA GLU A 83 -8.12 -21.01 9.02
C GLU A 83 -6.59 -21.09 8.92
N THR A 84 -5.90 -21.02 10.07
CA THR A 84 -4.45 -21.23 10.12
C THR A 84 -4.17 -22.65 10.58
N SER A 85 -3.49 -23.43 9.74
CA SER A 85 -3.01 -24.76 10.12
C SER A 85 -1.72 -24.62 10.93
N TRP A 86 -1.79 -24.95 12.22
CA TRP A 86 -0.60 -25.07 13.06
C TRP A 86 0.00 -26.48 12.91
N SER A 87 0.84 -26.70 11.89
CA SER A 87 1.52 -27.99 11.68
C SER A 87 3.00 -28.01 12.11
N ARG A 88 3.45 -27.03 12.92
CA ARG A 88 4.82 -27.00 13.47
C ARG A 88 4.96 -27.63 14.87
N GLN A 89 4.05 -28.51 15.30
CA GLN A 89 4.24 -29.32 16.51
C GLN A 89 4.51 -30.77 16.13
N ILE A 90 5.58 -31.33 16.70
CA ILE A 90 6.04 -32.72 16.55
C ILE A 90 5.27 -33.60 17.56
N ASP A 91 3.95 -33.48 17.59
CA ASP A 91 3.13 -34.28 18.51
C ASP A 91 1.81 -34.63 17.83
N ASP A 92 1.66 -35.93 17.58
CA ASP A 92 0.54 -36.62 16.95
C ASP A 92 -0.71 -36.70 17.85
N GLY A 93 -0.59 -36.25 19.10
CA GLY A 93 -1.65 -36.37 20.12
C GLY A 93 -2.56 -35.16 20.32
N MET A 94 -2.30 -34.01 19.70
CA MET A 94 -3.11 -32.81 19.89
C MET A 94 -3.65 -32.30 18.55
N ASP A 95 -4.89 -32.72 18.25
CA ASP A 95 -5.73 -32.26 17.16
C ASP A 95 -5.52 -30.75 16.95
N GLY A 96 -4.94 -30.39 15.80
CA GLY A 96 -4.48 -29.06 15.42
C GLY A 96 -5.68 -28.14 15.21
N GLY A 97 -6.33 -27.79 16.32
CA GLY A 97 -7.55 -27.02 16.37
C GLY A 97 -7.40 -25.76 15.55
N SER A 98 -8.04 -25.78 14.39
CA SER A 98 -8.17 -24.65 13.49
C SER A 98 -8.85 -23.52 14.24
N ARG A 99 -8.06 -22.57 14.76
CA ARG A 99 -8.61 -21.36 15.36
C ARG A 99 -8.97 -20.43 14.21
N LYS A 100 -10.25 -20.08 14.12
CA LYS A 100 -10.68 -18.91 13.34
C LYS A 100 -9.87 -17.72 13.83
N VAL A 101 -9.12 -17.11 12.92
CA VAL A 101 -8.38 -15.88 13.23
C VAL A 101 -9.41 -14.76 13.33
N ASP A 102 -9.36 -13.94 14.38
CA ASP A 102 -10.31 -12.82 14.55
C ASP A 102 -10.15 -11.77 13.43
N GLU A 103 -8.99 -11.72 12.77
CA GLU A 103 -8.80 -11.06 11.47
C GLU A 103 -9.11 -11.97 10.26
N ALA A 104 -10.21 -12.71 10.30
CA ALA A 104 -10.72 -13.41 9.12
C ALA A 104 -11.04 -12.40 8.00
N GLY A 105 -10.18 -12.34 7.00
CA GLY A 105 -10.29 -11.38 5.90
C GLY A 105 -9.13 -11.46 4.93
N ILE A 106 -9.23 -10.70 3.83
CA ILE A 106 -8.13 -10.60 2.87
C ILE A 106 -6.95 -9.87 3.50
N TYR A 107 -5.81 -10.55 3.55
CA TYR A 107 -4.54 -10.02 4.01
C TYR A 107 -3.48 -10.03 2.91
N LEU A 108 -2.53 -9.13 3.06
CA LEU A 108 -1.30 -9.09 2.28
C LEU A 108 -0.19 -9.68 3.14
N THR A 109 0.65 -10.53 2.55
CA THR A 109 1.84 -11.05 3.23
C THR A 109 2.93 -9.99 3.29
N ALA A 110 3.95 -10.20 4.12
CA ALA A 110 5.08 -9.29 4.23
C ALA A 110 5.82 -9.10 2.89
N SER A 111 5.98 -10.17 2.11
CA SER A 111 6.63 -10.13 0.80
C SER A 111 5.81 -9.32 -0.21
N GLU A 112 4.48 -9.48 -0.21
CA GLU A 112 3.59 -8.73 -1.11
C GLU A 112 3.55 -7.24 -0.76
N MET A 113 3.55 -6.91 0.53
CA MET A 113 3.65 -5.53 0.98
C MET A 113 4.96 -4.89 0.50
N GLN A 114 6.08 -5.61 0.59
CA GLN A 114 7.37 -5.15 0.08
C GLN A 114 7.34 -4.92 -1.44
N THR A 115 6.80 -5.86 -2.23
CA THR A 115 6.66 -5.70 -3.68
C THR A 115 5.81 -4.47 -4.03
N LEU A 116 4.72 -4.23 -3.28
CA LEU A 116 3.89 -3.05 -3.49
C LEU A 116 4.58 -1.76 -3.09
N ASP A 117 5.40 -1.77 -2.04
CA ASP A 117 6.18 -0.61 -1.60
C ASP A 117 7.24 -0.24 -2.63
N ASP A 118 7.96 -1.24 -3.16
CA ASP A 118 8.95 -1.05 -4.23
C ASP A 118 8.29 -0.47 -5.49
N LEU A 119 7.14 -1.00 -5.88
CA LEU A 119 6.35 -0.49 -7.01
C LEU A 119 5.91 0.98 -6.79
N VAL A 120 5.47 1.33 -5.58
CA VAL A 120 5.05 2.69 -5.25
C VAL A 120 6.26 3.65 -5.21
N ALA A 121 7.40 3.18 -4.74
CA ALA A 121 8.65 3.94 -4.70
C ALA A 121 9.14 4.27 -6.12
N ASP A 122 9.17 3.28 -7.03
CA ASP A 122 9.60 3.46 -8.42
C ASP A 122 8.70 4.42 -9.20
N GLN A 123 7.41 4.43 -8.88
CA GLN A 123 6.43 5.33 -9.50
C GLN A 123 6.31 6.69 -8.79
N SER A 124 7.06 6.93 -7.71
CA SER A 124 7.09 8.22 -7.04
C SER A 124 8.19 9.09 -7.68
N PRO A 125 7.86 10.16 -8.42
CA PRO A 125 8.86 11.11 -8.89
C PRO A 125 9.53 11.87 -7.72
N LEU A 126 9.02 11.72 -6.51
CA LEU A 126 9.65 12.19 -5.29
C LEU A 126 10.71 11.17 -4.88
N ILE A 127 11.95 11.40 -5.31
CA ILE A 127 13.13 11.05 -4.52
C ILE A 127 12.79 11.40 -3.07
N GLY A 128 12.82 10.40 -2.17
CA GLY A 128 12.57 10.55 -0.74
C GLY A 128 13.60 11.47 -0.10
N GLY A 129 13.43 12.77 -0.30
CA GLY A 129 14.06 13.85 0.44
C GLY A 129 13.00 14.53 1.29
N LEU A 130 13.35 14.86 2.53
CA LEU A 130 12.60 15.80 3.36
C LEU A 130 12.46 17.13 2.61
N GLY A 131 11.36 17.30 1.89
CA GLY A 131 10.99 18.56 1.27
C GLY A 131 10.39 19.48 2.31
N VAL A 132 11.13 20.52 2.72
CA VAL A 132 10.57 21.59 3.55
C VAL A 132 9.60 22.39 2.69
N ILE A 133 8.30 22.21 2.91
CA ILE A 133 7.28 23.10 2.35
C ILE A 133 7.31 24.39 3.19
N GLY A 134 8.05 25.38 2.71
CA GLY A 134 8.02 26.72 3.26
C GLY A 134 6.67 27.37 3.00
N ILE A 135 5.75 27.30 3.97
CA ILE A 135 4.56 28.13 3.95
C ILE A 135 4.97 29.57 4.30
N THR A 136 5.30 30.38 3.30
CA THR A 136 5.44 31.82 3.53
C THR A 136 4.04 32.40 3.73
N ARG A 137 3.64 32.56 5.00
CA ARG A 137 2.77 33.68 5.36
C ARG A 137 3.55 34.91 4.88
N ASN A 138 2.95 35.76 4.04
CA ASN A 138 3.56 36.87 3.27
C ASN A 138 4.47 37.83 4.08
N GLU A 139 5.55 37.29 4.60
CA GLU A 139 6.61 37.87 5.40
C GLU A 139 7.85 37.57 4.56
N LEU A 140 8.38 38.64 3.97
CA LEU A 140 9.61 38.56 3.19
C LEU A 140 10.69 37.91 4.06
N PRO A 141 11.44 36.91 3.56
CA PRO A 141 12.50 36.30 4.33
C PRO A 141 13.48 37.39 4.77
N SER A 142 13.67 37.52 6.08
CA SER A 142 14.71 38.36 6.63
C SER A 142 16.04 37.88 6.08
N LEU A 143 16.72 38.74 5.31
CA LEU A 143 18.08 38.52 4.76
C LEU A 143 19.16 38.32 5.84
N ASP A 144 18.77 38.34 7.12
CA ASP A 144 19.65 38.25 8.29
C ASP A 144 19.98 36.79 8.70
N MET A 145 19.26 35.81 8.17
CA MET A 145 19.56 34.39 8.43
C MET A 145 20.49 33.84 7.35
N SER A 146 21.71 34.34 7.30
CA SER A 146 22.77 33.69 6.53
C SER A 146 23.18 32.38 7.24
N PRO A 147 23.39 31.26 6.53
CA PRO A 147 23.66 29.96 7.15
C PRO A 147 25.12 29.80 7.63
N TYR A 148 25.89 30.88 7.69
CA TYR A 148 27.26 30.85 8.17
C TYR A 148 27.28 30.89 9.69
N TRP A 149 27.34 29.71 10.30
CA TRP A 149 27.85 29.55 11.65
C TRP A 149 29.36 29.81 11.62
N PHE A 150 29.77 31.06 11.78
CA PHE A 150 31.16 31.38 12.06
C PHE A 150 31.44 31.09 13.54
N GLU A 151 32.00 29.91 13.80
CA GLU A 151 32.91 29.72 14.93
C GLU A 151 34.28 30.21 14.46
N ASP A 152 34.56 31.50 14.63
CA ASP A 152 35.94 31.98 14.69
C ASP A 152 35.99 33.13 15.70
N ASP A 153 36.77 32.88 16.74
CA ASP A 153 37.02 33.72 17.90
C ASP A 153 37.76 34.99 17.45
N ASP A 154 37.13 36.18 17.55
CA ASP A 154 37.82 37.43 17.93
C ASP A 154 36.95 38.71 18.01
N TYR A 155 35.61 38.63 18.05
CA TYR A 155 34.79 39.83 18.30
C TYR A 155 33.65 39.56 19.28
N PRO A 156 33.46 40.39 20.32
CA PRO A 156 32.44 40.16 21.32
C PRO A 156 31.06 40.38 20.69
N GLY A 157 30.34 39.29 20.45
CA GLY A 157 28.93 39.32 20.09
C GLY A 157 28.11 39.88 21.24
N TYR A 158 27.87 41.19 21.23
CA TYR A 158 26.79 41.79 22.01
C TYR A 158 25.65 42.25 21.09
N LEU A 159 24.43 41.84 21.47
CA LEU A 159 23.18 42.37 20.95
C LEU A 159 23.06 43.85 21.35
N ASN A 160 23.31 44.75 20.41
CA ASN A 160 22.93 46.15 20.57
C ASN A 160 21.53 46.37 19.99
N ALA A 161 20.52 46.34 20.86
CA ALA A 161 19.21 46.86 20.50
C ALA A 161 19.27 48.39 20.43
N ARG A 162 19.27 48.95 19.21
CA ARG A 162 19.10 50.38 19.01
C ARG A 162 17.60 50.70 19.00
N VAL A 163 17.09 51.20 20.12
CA VAL A 163 15.74 51.77 20.19
C VAL A 163 15.77 53.13 19.50
N VAL A 164 14.99 53.27 18.43
CA VAL A 164 14.69 54.56 17.82
C VAL A 164 13.24 54.89 18.18
N GLY A 165 13.04 56.09 18.75
CA GLY A 165 11.75 56.55 19.28
C GLY A 165 10.72 56.90 18.23
#